data_AF-A0ABD1K8P9-F1
#
_entry.id   AF-A0ABD1K8P9-F1
#
_cell.length_a   1.000
_cell.length_b   1.000
_cell.length_c   1.000
_cell.angle_alpha   90.00
_cell.angle_beta   90.00
_cell.angle_gamma   90.00
#
_symmetry.space_group_name_H-M   'P 1'
#
loop_
_entity.id
_entity.type
_entity.pdbx_description
1 polymer ?
#
loop_
_entity_poly.entity_id
_entity_poly.type
_entity_poly.pdbx_seq_one_letter_code
_entity_poly.pdbx_strand_id
1 'polypeptide(L)'
;MQDKVTEIDADQKLVFLHCIIHQHVLCKSVLKITHVIDVVSKIVHFIRARALNHRQFVALLEEHESDHSDIGYHTAVRWLSVCAKVLKRVWDLNTEIQEFCEKKGKDIPELSDEDWMTDFAFAVDVTALMNELNTTIDRELAFPRLASLVPGLLQSPPMRHPLAQGSAG
;
A
#
# COMPACT_ATOMS: atom_id res chain seq x y z
N MET A 1 -43.29 3.72 -11.69
CA MET A 1 -42.25 2.68 -11.68
C MET A 1 -41.35 3.02 -10.51
N GLN A 2 -41.46 2.27 -9.41
CA GLN A 2 -40.88 2.61 -8.11
C GLN A 2 -39.34 2.57 -8.18
N ASP A 3 -38.67 3.69 -7.92
CA ASP A 3 -37.25 3.73 -7.61
C ASP A 3 -37.01 3.05 -6.26
N LYS A 4 -36.51 1.82 -6.30
CA LYS A 4 -35.96 1.16 -5.11
C LYS A 4 -34.53 1.66 -4.91
N VAL A 5 -34.39 2.76 -4.18
CA VAL A 5 -33.12 3.10 -3.53
C VAL A 5 -32.87 2.02 -2.48
N THR A 6 -31.98 1.06 -2.77
CA THR A 6 -31.54 0.06 -1.80
C THR A 6 -30.69 0.75 -0.74
N GLU A 7 -31.30 1.07 0.40
CA GLU A 7 -30.59 1.34 1.64
C GLU A 7 -29.65 0.17 1.93
N ILE A 8 -28.34 0.41 1.84
CA ILE A 8 -27.34 -0.57 2.26
C ILE A 8 -27.28 -0.50 3.78
N ASP A 9 -27.84 -1.54 4.39
CA ASP A 9 -27.99 -1.79 5.81
C ASP A 9 -26.67 -1.64 6.59
N ALA A 10 -26.76 -1.11 7.81
CA ALA A 10 -25.61 -0.86 8.67
C ALA A 10 -24.87 -2.15 9.01
N ASP A 11 -25.59 -3.27 9.12
CA ASP A 11 -25.02 -4.59 9.37
C ASP A 11 -24.18 -5.08 8.19
N GLN A 12 -24.57 -4.76 6.96
CA GLN A 12 -23.82 -5.14 5.77
C GLN A 12 -22.45 -4.44 5.70
N LYS A 13 -22.36 -3.19 6.18
CA LYS A 13 -21.08 -2.46 6.33
C LYS A 13 -20.22 -3.04 7.45
N LEU A 14 -20.83 -3.44 8.56
CA LEU A 14 -20.16 -4.04 9.71
C LEU A 14 -19.56 -5.41 9.34
N VAL A 15 -20.32 -6.23 8.62
CA VAL A 15 -19.85 -7.51 8.06
C VAL A 15 -18.71 -7.29 7.06
N PHE A 16 -18.76 -6.23 6.25
CA PHE A 16 -17.71 -5.91 5.28
C PHE A 16 -16.40 -5.47 5.96
N LEU A 17 -16.48 -4.57 6.95
CA LEU A 17 -15.34 -4.18 7.79
C LEU A 17 -14.75 -5.38 8.54
N HIS A 18 -15.62 -6.25 9.07
CA HIS A 18 -15.23 -7.50 9.70
C HIS A 18 -14.49 -8.43 8.71
N CYS A 19 -14.96 -8.57 7.47
CA CYS A 19 -14.31 -9.36 6.44
C CYS A 19 -12.92 -8.81 6.05
N ILE A 20 -12.75 -7.48 5.95
CA ILE A 20 -11.45 -6.85 5.66
C ILE A 20 -10.48 -7.05 6.83
N ILE A 21 -10.92 -6.81 8.08
CA ILE A 21 -10.10 -7.02 9.27
C ILE A 21 -9.75 -8.50 9.44
N HIS A 22 -10.70 -9.39 9.17
CA HIS A 22 -10.47 -10.83 9.19
C HIS A 22 -9.47 -11.25 8.10
N GLN A 23 -9.62 -10.81 6.85
CA GLN A 23 -8.62 -11.05 5.80
C GLN A 23 -7.24 -10.54 6.24
N HIS A 24 -7.19 -9.36 6.87
CA HIS A 24 -5.95 -8.80 7.36
C HIS A 24 -5.27 -9.66 8.44
N VAL A 25 -6.03 -10.19 9.41
CA VAL A 25 -5.49 -11.07 10.46
C VAL A 25 -5.18 -12.46 9.91
N LEU A 26 -6.05 -12.98 9.05
CA LEU A 26 -5.99 -14.31 8.49
C LEU A 26 -4.81 -14.47 7.52
N CYS A 27 -4.46 -13.45 6.74
CA CYS A 27 -3.33 -13.52 5.81
C CYS A 27 -2.01 -13.85 6.50
N LYS A 28 -1.74 -13.23 7.66
CA LYS A 28 -0.51 -13.50 8.42
C LYS A 28 -0.48 -14.94 8.98
N SER A 29 -1.63 -15.47 9.39
CA SER A 29 -1.72 -16.81 9.99
C SER A 29 -1.87 -17.95 8.98
N VAL A 30 -2.53 -17.72 7.84
CA VAL A 30 -2.87 -18.77 6.86
C VAL A 30 -1.74 -18.98 5.85
N LEU A 31 -1.07 -17.91 5.42
CA LEU A 31 -0.02 -18.01 4.41
C LEU A 31 1.27 -18.62 4.97
N LYS A 32 1.44 -18.72 6.30
CA LYS A 32 2.65 -19.23 6.97
C LYS A 32 3.97 -18.57 6.51
N ILE A 33 3.91 -17.41 5.87
CA ILE A 33 5.06 -16.62 5.39
C ILE A 33 5.78 -15.84 6.51
N THR A 34 5.50 -16.14 7.79
CA THR A 34 6.09 -15.40 8.92
C THR A 34 7.61 -15.46 8.91
N HIS A 35 8.17 -16.60 8.49
CA HIS A 35 9.61 -16.78 8.36
C HIS A 35 10.23 -15.80 7.33
N VAL A 36 9.53 -15.50 6.24
CA VAL A 36 9.95 -14.47 5.26
C VAL A 36 9.82 -13.07 5.86
N ILE A 37 8.65 -12.75 6.44
CA ILE A 37 8.36 -11.43 6.99
C ILE A 37 9.37 -11.04 8.09
N ASP A 38 9.76 -11.99 8.94
CA ASP A 38 10.69 -11.74 10.04
C ASP A 38 12.10 -11.40 9.52
N VAL A 39 12.59 -12.11 8.50
CA VAL A 39 13.88 -11.83 7.85
C VAL A 39 13.85 -10.47 7.16
N VAL A 40 12.83 -10.22 6.32
CA VAL A 40 12.65 -8.94 5.65
C VAL A 40 12.59 -7.79 6.66
N SER A 41 11.86 -7.98 7.78
CA SER A 41 11.80 -6.98 8.85
C SER A 41 13.17 -6.70 9.48
N LYS A 42 14.01 -7.73 9.68
CA LYS A 42 15.38 -7.55 10.19
C LYS A 42 16.28 -6.78 9.22
N ILE A 43 16.12 -7.02 7.92
CA ILE A 43 16.85 -6.30 6.86
C ILE A 43 16.47 -4.83 6.88
N VAL A 44 15.17 -4.53 6.76
CA VAL A 44 14.66 -3.15 6.77
C VAL A 44 15.02 -2.44 8.06
N HIS A 45 14.88 -3.11 9.20
CA HIS A 45 15.28 -2.55 10.49
C HIS A 45 16.78 -2.22 10.51
N PHE A 46 17.65 -3.08 10.00
CA PHE A 46 19.09 -2.82 9.98
C PHE A 46 19.48 -1.60 9.14
N ILE A 47 18.86 -1.46 7.97
CA ILE A 47 19.09 -0.33 7.06
C ILE A 47 18.56 0.96 7.70
N ARG A 48 17.35 0.93 8.27
CA ARG A 48 16.65 2.14 8.73
C ARG A 48 16.91 2.53 10.19
N ALA A 49 17.31 1.61 11.06
CA ALA A 49 17.50 1.90 12.49
C ALA A 49 18.65 2.88 12.75
N ARG A 50 19.61 2.98 11.83
CA ARG A 50 20.73 3.92 11.92
C ARG A 50 20.70 4.89 10.75
N ALA A 51 20.63 6.19 11.03
CA ALA A 51 20.61 7.23 10.01
C ALA A 51 21.81 7.16 9.04
N LEU A 52 22.99 6.76 9.54
CA LEU A 52 24.17 6.56 8.71
C LEU A 52 23.99 5.38 7.74
N ASN A 53 23.45 4.25 8.20
CA ASN A 53 23.18 3.09 7.34
C ASN A 53 22.18 3.46 6.25
N HIS A 54 21.10 4.16 6.61
CA HIS A 54 20.07 4.60 5.68
C HIS A 54 20.65 5.51 4.59
N ARG A 55 21.42 6.54 4.95
CA ARG A 55 22.06 7.44 3.99
C ARG A 55 23.04 6.71 3.06
N GLN A 56 23.83 5.79 3.60
CA GLN A 56 24.79 5.03 2.80
C GLN A 56 24.11 4.04 1.87
N PHE A 57 22.98 3.47 2.29
CA PHE A 57 22.17 2.60 1.44
C PHE A 57 21.52 3.40 0.30
N VAL A 58 20.93 4.56 0.60
CA VAL A 58 20.38 5.45 -0.45
C VAL A 58 21.46 5.87 -1.46
N ALA A 59 22.66 6.23 -0.99
CA ALA A 59 23.77 6.57 -1.89
C ALA A 59 24.20 5.39 -2.78
N LEU A 60 24.13 4.15 -2.27
CA LEU A 60 24.40 2.95 -3.06
C LEU A 60 23.32 2.72 -4.13
N LEU A 61 22.04 2.96 -3.79
CA LEU A 61 20.95 2.88 -4.77
C LEU A 61 21.09 3.92 -5.90
N GLU A 62 21.55 5.13 -5.57
CA GLU A 62 21.84 6.18 -6.55
C GLU A 62 23.02 5.79 -7.47
N GLU A 63 24.07 5.16 -6.93
CA GLU A 63 25.22 4.68 -7.71
C GLU A 63 24.85 3.56 -8.69
N HIS A 64 23.92 2.68 -8.29
CA HIS A 64 23.43 1.58 -9.12
C HIS A 64 22.29 2.00 -10.07
N GLU A 65 21.93 3.29 -10.13
CA GLU A 65 20.79 3.81 -10.90
C GLU A 65 19.49 3.02 -10.65
N SER A 66 19.26 2.63 -9.39
CA SER A 66 18.14 1.76 -9.03
C SER A 66 16.78 2.44 -9.24
N ASP A 67 15.79 1.66 -9.69
CA ASP A 67 14.41 2.12 -9.88
C ASP A 67 13.74 2.58 -8.58
N HIS A 68 14.25 2.15 -7.42
CA HIS A 68 13.74 2.53 -6.11
C HIS A 68 14.71 3.45 -5.38
N SER A 69 14.22 4.57 -4.86
CA SER A 69 15.05 5.53 -4.12
C SER A 69 15.17 5.25 -2.61
N ASP A 70 14.32 4.38 -2.04
CA ASP A 70 14.35 4.01 -0.61
C ASP A 70 13.47 2.78 -0.32
N ILE A 71 13.71 2.11 0.82
CA ILE A 71 12.84 1.05 1.38
C ILE A 71 12.02 1.65 2.54
N GLY A 72 10.69 1.69 2.44
CA GLY A 72 9.82 2.30 3.47
C GLY A 72 9.70 1.52 4.78
N TYR A 73 9.17 2.15 5.83
CA TYR A 73 8.85 1.52 7.14
C TYR A 73 7.36 1.21 7.26
N HIS A 74 7.00 0.18 8.03
CA HIS A 74 5.60 -0.20 8.24
C HIS A 74 4.81 0.83 9.06
N THR A 75 3.60 1.19 8.63
CA THR A 75 2.61 1.91 9.44
C THR A 75 1.34 1.08 9.58
N ALA A 76 0.81 1.00 10.81
CA ALA A 76 -0.23 0.06 11.23
C ALA A 76 -1.57 0.20 10.48
N VAL A 77 -1.87 1.38 9.93
CA VAL A 77 -3.18 1.71 9.34
C VAL A 77 -3.38 1.09 7.94
N ARG A 78 -2.31 0.64 7.28
CA ARG A 78 -2.40 0.04 5.93
C ARG A 78 -1.41 -1.11 5.73
N TRP A 79 -1.31 -1.97 6.75
CA TRP A 79 -0.25 -2.97 6.85
C TRP A 79 -0.12 -3.84 5.59
N LEU A 80 -1.21 -4.29 4.96
CA LEU A 80 -1.15 -5.15 3.77
C LEU A 80 -0.55 -4.42 2.57
N SER A 81 -1.00 -3.21 2.30
CA SER A 81 -0.49 -2.39 1.19
C SER A 81 0.97 -1.99 1.40
N VAL A 82 1.32 -1.66 2.64
CA VAL A 82 2.70 -1.31 3.00
C VAL A 82 3.59 -2.55 2.98
N CYS A 83 3.12 -3.68 3.48
CA CYS A 83 3.85 -4.95 3.47
C CYS A 83 4.13 -5.42 2.05
N ALA A 84 3.12 -5.42 1.16
CA ALA A 84 3.31 -5.77 -0.25
C ALA A 84 4.36 -4.88 -0.93
N LYS A 85 4.33 -3.56 -0.68
CA LYS A 85 5.33 -2.63 -1.21
C LYS A 85 6.73 -2.87 -0.64
N VAL A 86 6.84 -3.13 0.67
CA VAL A 86 8.14 -3.38 1.32
C VAL A 86 8.74 -4.70 0.83
N LEU A 87 7.95 -5.77 0.76
CA LEU A 87 8.38 -7.06 0.22
C LEU A 87 8.84 -6.91 -1.22
N LYS A 88 8.06 -6.24 -2.06
CA LYS A 88 8.41 -6.00 -3.46
C LYS A 88 9.71 -5.20 -3.60
N ARG A 89 9.91 -4.15 -2.80
CA ARG A 89 11.15 -3.38 -2.83
C ARG A 89 12.36 -4.18 -2.37
N VAL A 90 12.23 -4.99 -1.31
CA VAL A 90 13.33 -5.83 -0.84
C VAL A 90 13.65 -6.93 -1.86
N TRP A 91 12.65 -7.42 -2.58
CA TRP A 91 12.85 -8.33 -3.70
C TRP A 91 13.61 -7.68 -4.86
N ASP A 92 13.15 -6.51 -5.29
CA ASP A 92 13.74 -5.78 -6.42
C ASP A 92 15.18 -5.32 -6.11
N LEU A 93 15.46 -4.99 -4.84
CA LEU A 93 16.77 -4.52 -4.36
C LEU A 93 17.63 -5.62 -3.73
N ASN A 94 17.31 -6.90 -3.95
CA ASN A 94 17.97 -8.02 -3.28
C ASN A 94 19.50 -7.95 -3.42
N THR A 95 19.98 -7.71 -4.64
CA THR A 95 21.42 -7.65 -4.95
C THR A 95 22.12 -6.53 -4.18
N GLU A 96 21.55 -5.32 -4.20
CA GLU A 96 22.08 -4.14 -3.51
C GLU A 96 22.03 -4.31 -1.99
N ILE A 97 21.00 -4.98 -1.48
CA ILE A 97 20.86 -5.31 -0.07
C ILE A 97 21.93 -6.31 0.37
N GLN A 98 22.16 -7.38 -0.40
CA GLN A 98 23.22 -8.35 -0.13
C GLN A 98 24.58 -7.65 -0.07
N GLU A 99 24.93 -6.89 -1.11
CA GLU A 99 26.19 -6.17 -1.19
C GLU A 99 26.37 -5.17 -0.02
N PHE A 100 25.31 -4.42 0.30
CA PHE A 100 25.35 -3.48 1.42
C PHE A 100 25.56 -4.19 2.76
N CYS A 101 24.90 -5.32 2.97
CA CYS A 101 24.98 -6.09 4.21
C CYS A 101 26.36 -6.75 4.37
N GLU A 102 26.92 -7.31 3.30
CA GLU A 102 28.30 -7.81 3.25
C GLU A 102 29.33 -6.73 3.57
N LYS A 103 29.23 -5.55 2.93
CA LYS A 103 30.09 -4.38 3.21
C LYS A 103 30.03 -3.94 4.68
N LYS A 104 28.93 -4.23 5.38
CA LYS A 104 28.73 -3.93 6.81
C LYS A 104 29.07 -5.09 7.73
N GLY A 105 29.54 -6.22 7.21
CA GLY A 105 29.83 -7.43 7.98
C GLY A 105 28.58 -8.06 8.60
N LYS A 106 27.42 -7.85 7.99
CA LYS A 106 26.17 -8.47 8.40
C LYS A 106 25.74 -9.46 7.33
N ASP A 107 25.89 -10.74 7.63
CA ASP A 107 25.45 -11.81 6.73
C ASP A 107 23.93 -12.03 6.84
N ILE A 108 23.30 -12.36 5.71
CA ILE A 108 21.88 -12.72 5.61
C ILE A 108 21.81 -14.01 4.77
N PRO A 109 22.05 -15.18 5.40
CA PRO A 109 22.16 -16.45 4.69
C PRO A 109 20.87 -16.81 3.96
N GLU A 110 19.72 -16.33 4.42
CA GLU A 110 18.42 -16.59 3.81
C GLU A 110 18.33 -16.07 2.37
N LEU A 111 19.06 -15.00 2.01
CA LEU A 111 19.05 -14.49 0.63
C LEU A 111 19.88 -15.35 -0.34
N SER A 112 20.66 -16.30 0.18
CA SER A 112 21.42 -17.29 -0.61
C SER A 112 20.75 -18.68 -0.62
N ASP A 113 19.69 -18.86 0.17
CA ASP A 113 18.94 -20.12 0.27
C ASP A 113 17.84 -20.17 -0.81
N GLU A 114 17.92 -21.14 -1.73
CA GLU A 114 16.99 -21.26 -2.85
C GLU A 114 15.55 -21.57 -2.41
N ASP A 115 15.36 -22.36 -1.35
CA ASP A 115 14.04 -22.71 -0.82
C ASP A 115 13.40 -21.46 -0.18
N TRP A 116 14.18 -20.73 0.61
CA TRP A 116 13.73 -19.48 1.22
C TRP A 116 13.42 -18.42 0.16
N MET A 117 14.25 -18.30 -0.88
CA MET A 117 14.03 -17.36 -1.98
C MET A 117 12.76 -17.70 -2.78
N THR A 118 12.42 -18.98 -2.90
CA THR A 118 11.15 -19.41 -3.50
C THR A 118 9.96 -19.00 -2.64
N ASP A 119 10.03 -19.21 -1.32
CA ASP A 119 9.00 -18.76 -0.39
C ASP A 119 8.87 -17.22 -0.36
N PHE A 120 9.99 -16.51 -0.53
CA PHE A 120 10.00 -15.05 -0.62
C PHE A 120 9.32 -14.56 -1.91
N ALA A 121 9.63 -15.17 -3.07
CA ALA A 121 8.95 -14.87 -4.33
C ALA A 121 7.43 -15.08 -4.21
N PHE A 122 7.03 -16.22 -3.64
CA PHE A 122 5.62 -16.52 -3.38
C PHE A 122 4.97 -15.47 -2.46
N ALA A 123 5.67 -15.05 -1.40
CA ALA A 123 5.18 -14.02 -0.49
C ALA A 123 4.99 -12.66 -1.20
N VAL A 124 5.90 -12.28 -2.10
CA VAL A 124 5.77 -11.06 -2.93
C VAL A 124 4.53 -11.14 -3.81
N ASP A 125 4.36 -12.22 -4.55
CA ASP A 125 3.25 -12.38 -5.49
C ASP A 125 1.89 -12.41 -4.79
N VAL A 126 1.76 -13.21 -3.72
CA VAL A 126 0.48 -13.33 -3.00
C VAL A 126 0.10 -12.02 -2.32
N THR A 127 1.07 -11.29 -1.75
CA THR A 127 0.78 -10.00 -1.10
C THR A 127 0.49 -8.89 -2.11
N ALA A 128 1.08 -8.93 -3.30
CA ALA A 128 0.74 -8.03 -4.40
C ALA A 128 -0.72 -8.25 -4.86
N LEU A 129 -1.09 -9.50 -5.15
CA LEU A 129 -2.47 -9.86 -5.53
C LEU A 129 -3.49 -9.44 -4.48
N MET A 130 -3.18 -9.68 -3.20
CA MET A 130 -4.05 -9.28 -2.10
C MET A 130 -4.17 -7.76 -1.97
N ASN A 131 -3.08 -7.02 -2.18
CA ASN A 131 -3.13 -5.56 -2.19
C ASN A 131 -3.97 -5.04 -3.37
N GLU A 132 -3.87 -5.65 -4.56
CA GLU A 132 -4.71 -5.31 -5.71
C GLU A 132 -6.20 -5.53 -5.42
N LEU A 133 -6.56 -6.69 -4.85
CA LEU A 133 -7.93 -6.98 -4.42
C LEU A 133 -8.42 -5.95 -3.39
N ASN A 134 -7.60 -5.62 -2.40
CA ASN A 134 -7.95 -4.63 -1.38
C ASN A 134 -8.14 -3.24 -1.99
N THR A 135 -7.31 -2.83 -2.95
CA THR A 135 -7.49 -1.55 -3.65
C THR A 135 -8.70 -1.52 -4.57
N THR A 136 -9.03 -2.64 -5.20
CA THR A 136 -10.23 -2.78 -6.04
C THR A 136 -11.46 -2.65 -5.17
N ILE A 137 -11.50 -3.34 -4.03
CA ILE A 137 -12.58 -3.23 -3.05
C ILE A 137 -12.69 -1.79 -2.53
N ASP A 138 -11.59 -1.15 -2.12
CA ASP A 138 -11.59 0.25 -1.67
C ASP A 138 -12.13 1.19 -2.78
N ARG A 139 -11.78 0.96 -4.05
CA ARG A 139 -12.24 1.76 -5.20
C ARG A 139 -13.71 1.53 -5.52
N GLU A 140 -14.17 0.28 -5.54
CA GLU A 140 -15.58 -0.09 -5.72
C GLU A 140 -16.45 0.45 -4.57
N LEU A 141 -15.89 0.62 -3.37
CA LEU A 141 -16.55 1.32 -2.29
C LEU A 141 -16.54 2.85 -2.46
N ALA A 142 -15.54 3.42 -3.15
CA ALA A 142 -15.41 4.86 -3.37
C ALA A 142 -16.21 5.38 -4.59
N PHE A 143 -16.34 4.58 -5.66
CA PHE A 143 -16.91 5.01 -6.94
C PHE A 143 -18.45 5.22 -6.93
N PRO A 144 -19.26 4.36 -6.29
CA PRO A 144 -20.71 4.60 -6.15
C PRO A 144 -21.06 5.58 -5.01
N ARG A 145 -20.17 5.81 -4.04
CA ARG A 145 -20.46 6.62 -2.83
C ARG A 145 -20.18 8.11 -2.97
N LEU A 146 -19.14 8.54 -3.70
CA LEU A 146 -18.89 9.97 -3.89
C LEU A 146 -19.75 10.58 -5.02
N ALA A 147 -20.06 9.80 -6.05
CA ALA A 147 -20.93 10.25 -7.15
C ALA A 147 -22.39 10.46 -6.72
N SER A 148 -22.86 9.73 -5.70
CA SER A 148 -24.23 9.86 -5.16
C SER A 148 -24.37 10.93 -4.06
N LEU A 149 -23.27 11.35 -3.43
CA LEU A 149 -23.27 12.34 -2.35
C LEU A 149 -23.08 13.79 -2.82
N VAL A 150 -22.74 14.02 -4.09
CA VAL A 150 -22.64 15.38 -4.64
C VAL A 150 -23.32 15.54 -6.00
N PRO A 151 -24.66 15.40 -6.09
CA PRO A 151 -25.39 15.86 -7.29
C PRO A 151 -25.33 17.39 -7.47
N GLY A 152 -24.95 18.14 -6.43
CA GLY A 152 -25.08 19.60 -6.38
C GLY A 152 -23.88 20.43 -6.83
N LEU A 153 -22.69 19.86 -7.06
CA LEU A 153 -21.49 20.66 -7.44
C LEU A 153 -21.26 20.79 -8.95
N LEU A 154 -22.02 20.08 -9.79
CA LEU A 154 -21.95 20.18 -11.26
C LEU A 154 -23.17 20.86 -11.90
N GLN A 155 -24.11 21.40 -11.11
CA GLN A 155 -25.30 22.09 -11.62
C GLN A 155 -25.47 23.52 -11.08
N SER A 156 -24.38 24.22 -10.76
CA SER A 156 -24.47 25.67 -10.55
C SER A 156 -24.71 26.35 -11.91
N PRO A 157 -25.84 27.03 -12.14
CA PRO A 157 -26.01 27.79 -13.36
C PRO A 157 -25.01 28.96 -13.37
N PRO A 158 -24.52 29.40 -14.54
CA PRO A 158 -23.63 30.56 -14.60
C PRO A 158 -24.34 31.76 -13.99
N MET A 159 -23.70 32.44 -13.02
CA MET A 159 -24.21 33.65 -12.42
C MET A 159 -24.60 34.65 -13.52
N ARG A 160 -25.89 34.91 -13.69
CA ARG A 160 -26.35 36.07 -14.47
C ARG A 160 -26.03 37.32 -13.66
N HIS A 161 -25.10 38.12 -14.16
CA HIS A 161 -24.93 39.50 -13.73
C HIS A 161 -26.24 40.27 -13.99
N PRO A 162 -26.80 41.02 -13.02
CA PRO A 162 -27.93 41.90 -13.29
C PRO A 162 -27.45 43.08 -14.15
N LEU A 163 -28.07 43.24 -15.31
CA LEU A 163 -28.01 44.46 -16.10
C LEU A 163 -28.68 45.59 -15.29
N ALA A 164 -27.89 46.58 -14.88
CA ALA A 164 -28.41 47.84 -14.39
C ALA A 164 -28.94 48.66 -15.58
N GLN A 165 -30.26 48.61 -15.80
CA GLN A 165 -31.06 49.71 -16.33
C GLN A 165 -31.83 50.22 -15.10
N GLY A 166 -31.95 51.50 -14.72
CA GLY A 166 -31.82 52.77 -15.43
C GLY A 166 -33.05 53.62 -15.08
N SER A 167 -32.80 54.81 -14.49
CA SER A 167 -33.62 56.03 -14.50
C SER A 167 -34.59 56.39 -13.34
N ALA A 168 -34.66 57.73 -13.19
CA ALA A 168 -35.70 58.59 -12.62
C ALA A 168 -35.45 59.19 -11.22
N GLY A 169 -34.89 60.39 -11.25
CA GLY A 169 -34.83 61.42 -10.21
C GLY A 169 -34.26 62.69 -10.83
#